data_AF-A0A378RMJ2-F1
#
_entry.id   AF-A0A378RMJ2-F1
#
_cell.length_a   1.000
_cell.length_b   1.000
_cell.length_c   1.000
_cell.angle_alpha   90.00
_cell.angle_beta   90.00
_cell.angle_gamma   90.00
#
_symmetry.space_group_name_H-M   'P 1'
#
loop_
_entity.id
_entity.type
_entity.pdbx_description
1 polymer ?
#
loop_
_entity_poly.entity_id
_entity_poly.type
_entity_poly.pdbx_seq_one_letter_code
_entity_poly.pdbx_strand_id
1 'polypeptide(L)'
;MRIQPLYDLQQEINRLFIAGSKFAKGDPRLQKHIAVLSKLGEKAPVFKKMATDIEDLIQADTQESAEKLMNLSNLLYAVLYTQGEFTVDEAEVTTQQPNLAIAEISTTYSYLQLKPVIEALTISNSGRLEVLKDAFERNLFQDSRTFQYLNIALADKYSELCEYVEETIIPSIGKPMLYFLVEGFKYEDKTEQVRRLRLLALLEYSDLQTVIDTIMAESLPALQAEAITILSADAKHEPLIISLAEDKNKLVREAVYQALAVLNTQSSLEKLKDVYVKNAKNKTNLQLVTKALSTSSMPFFFAEVMDQVVGAFETLIALARSRDRR
;
A
#
# COMPACT_ATOMS: atom_id res chain seq x y z
N MET A 1 -15.67 0.34 35.36
CA MET A 1 -16.43 0.39 36.62
C MET A 1 -16.74 1.84 36.95
N ARG A 2 -18.01 2.25 36.89
CA ARG A 2 -18.42 3.65 37.16
C ARG A 2 -18.62 3.88 38.66
N ILE A 3 -17.90 4.84 39.24
CA ILE A 3 -18.08 5.24 40.64
C ILE A 3 -19.09 6.39 40.69
N GLN A 4 -20.38 6.05 40.83
CA GLN A 4 -21.49 7.01 40.81
C GLN A 4 -21.28 8.27 41.67
N PRO A 5 -20.74 8.17 42.91
CA PRO A 5 -20.47 9.36 43.74
C PRO A 5 -19.58 10.44 43.11
N LEU A 6 -18.69 10.09 42.18
CA LEU A 6 -17.83 11.06 41.48
C LEU A 6 -18.59 11.82 40.40
N TYR A 7 -19.52 11.17 39.70
CA TYR A 7 -20.39 11.82 38.72
C TYR A 7 -21.41 12.73 39.40
N ASP A 8 -21.92 12.32 40.56
CA ASP A 8 -22.81 13.18 41.35
C ASP A 8 -22.05 14.43 41.84
N LEU A 9 -20.81 14.28 42.31
CA LEU A 9 -19.95 15.43 42.66
C LEU A 9 -19.64 16.31 41.43
N GLN A 10 -19.41 15.70 40.26
CA GLN A 10 -19.15 16.42 39.01
C GLN A 10 -20.31 17.34 38.63
N GLN A 11 -21.56 16.90 38.81
CA GLN A 11 -22.73 17.73 38.56
C GLN A 11 -22.76 18.96 39.46
N GLU A 12 -22.42 18.81 40.75
CA GLU A 12 -22.39 19.92 41.69
C GLU A 12 -21.23 20.90 41.42
N ILE A 13 -20.05 20.40 41.05
CA ILE A 13 -18.93 21.24 40.63
C ILE A 13 -19.28 22.02 39.35
N ASN A 14 -19.89 21.37 38.35
CA ASN A 14 -20.31 22.03 37.11
C ASN A 14 -21.38 23.09 37.37
N ARG A 15 -22.33 22.84 38.29
CA ARG A 15 -23.28 23.85 38.74
C ARG A 15 -22.57 25.07 39.33
N LEU A 16 -21.52 24.88 40.13
CA LEU A 16 -20.76 25.99 40.72
C LEU A 16 -19.90 26.73 39.71
N PHE A 17 -19.39 26.07 38.66
CA PHE A 17 -18.75 26.76 37.53
C PHE A 17 -19.73 27.67 36.78
N ILE A 18 -21.00 27.26 36.65
CA ILE A 18 -22.04 28.06 35.97
C ILE A 18 -22.57 29.18 36.87
N ALA A 19 -22.91 28.86 38.13
CA ALA A 19 -23.50 29.81 39.07
C ALA A 19 -22.45 30.79 39.66
N GLY A 20 -21.19 30.36 39.73
CA GLY A 20 -20.07 31.09 40.33
C GLY A 20 -19.63 30.49 41.67
N SER A 21 -18.32 30.47 41.90
CA SER A 21 -17.68 29.84 43.08
C SER A 21 -18.11 30.43 44.42
N LYS A 22 -18.54 31.70 44.44
CA LYS A 22 -19.03 32.39 45.65
C LYS A 22 -20.22 31.70 46.34
N PHE A 23 -20.96 30.85 45.61
CA PHE A 23 -22.09 30.09 46.15
C PHE A 23 -21.69 28.77 46.81
N ALA A 24 -20.41 28.42 46.82
CA ALA A 24 -19.94 27.17 47.43
C ALA A 24 -19.95 27.22 48.97
N LYS A 25 -19.85 28.43 49.57
CA LYS A 25 -19.79 28.59 51.02
C LYS A 25 -21.06 28.06 51.69
N GLY A 26 -20.89 27.04 52.53
CA GLY A 26 -22.00 26.39 53.24
C GLY A 26 -22.96 25.61 52.34
N ASP A 27 -22.56 25.24 51.12
CA ASP A 27 -23.45 24.55 50.18
C ASP A 27 -23.81 23.13 50.69
N PRO A 28 -25.09 22.86 51.03
CA PRO A 28 -25.51 21.59 51.59
C PRO A 28 -25.44 20.44 50.56
N ARG A 29 -25.37 20.74 49.25
CA ARG A 29 -25.24 19.72 48.21
C ARG A 29 -23.82 19.16 48.18
N LEU A 30 -22.82 20.04 48.22
CA LEU A 30 -21.41 19.63 48.38
C LEU A 30 -21.18 18.88 49.70
N GLN A 31 -21.78 19.37 50.80
CA GLN A 31 -21.61 18.78 52.12
C GLN A 31 -22.03 17.30 52.19
N LYS A 32 -23.05 16.91 51.43
CA LYS A 32 -23.53 15.50 51.36
C LYS A 32 -22.47 14.54 50.79
N HIS A 33 -21.56 15.02 49.96
CA HIS A 33 -20.52 14.18 49.35
C HIS A 33 -19.35 13.89 50.29
N ILE A 34 -19.15 14.70 51.35
CA ILE A 34 -18.02 14.56 52.29
C ILE A 34 -18.04 13.18 52.96
N ALA A 35 -19.16 12.78 53.57
CA ALA A 35 -19.25 11.50 54.28
C ALA A 35 -19.04 10.29 53.35
N VAL A 36 -19.57 10.38 52.12
CA VAL A 36 -19.46 9.33 51.10
C VAL A 36 -18.00 9.20 50.62
N LEU A 37 -17.35 10.32 50.31
CA LEU A 37 -15.97 10.35 49.82
C LEU A 37 -14.96 10.02 50.92
N SER A 38 -15.20 10.42 52.17
CA SER A 38 -14.38 10.02 53.31
C SER A 38 -14.39 8.50 53.53
N LYS A 39 -15.56 7.87 53.40
CA LYS A 39 -15.68 6.40 53.47
C LYS A 39 -14.98 5.70 52.30
N LEU A 40 -15.11 6.23 51.08
CA LEU A 40 -14.31 5.75 49.95
C LEU A 40 -12.80 5.98 50.15
N GLY A 41 -12.47 7.04 50.88
CA GLY A 41 -11.12 7.43 51.30
C GLY A 41 -10.39 6.39 52.15
N GLU A 42 -11.12 5.52 52.85
CA GLU A 42 -10.54 4.38 53.58
C GLU A 42 -9.86 3.37 52.65
N LYS A 43 -10.35 3.26 51.40
CA LYS A 43 -9.82 2.35 50.38
C LYS A 43 -8.81 3.01 49.46
N ALA A 44 -8.95 4.32 49.19
CA ALA A 44 -8.00 5.05 48.36
C ALA A 44 -7.82 6.50 48.82
N PRO A 45 -6.57 6.96 49.04
CA PRO A 45 -6.29 8.28 49.62
C PRO A 45 -6.78 9.45 48.76
N VAL A 46 -6.94 9.24 47.46
CA VAL A 46 -7.44 10.27 46.53
C VAL A 46 -8.86 10.75 46.87
N PHE A 47 -9.74 9.85 47.34
CA PHE A 47 -11.11 10.23 47.74
C PHE A 47 -11.13 10.96 49.09
N LYS A 48 -10.21 10.62 49.99
CA LYS A 48 -10.01 11.35 51.24
C LYS A 48 -9.56 12.78 50.95
N LYS A 49 -8.65 12.97 49.99
CA LYS A 49 -8.21 14.31 49.56
C LYS A 49 -9.36 15.11 48.95
N MET A 50 -10.21 14.50 48.11
CA MET A 50 -11.41 15.16 47.59
C MET A 50 -12.38 15.58 48.71
N ALA A 51 -12.59 14.75 49.74
CA ALA A 51 -13.45 15.10 50.87
C ALA A 51 -12.91 16.33 51.62
N THR A 52 -11.60 16.38 51.87
CA THR A 52 -10.94 17.55 52.46
C THR A 52 -11.03 18.78 51.57
N ASP A 53 -10.84 18.65 50.25
CA ASP A 53 -10.94 19.77 49.31
C ASP A 53 -12.38 20.32 49.20
N ILE A 54 -13.40 19.47 49.41
CA ILE A 54 -14.79 19.91 49.56
C ILE A 54 -14.98 20.68 50.87
N GLU A 55 -14.46 20.18 51.99
CA GLU A 55 -14.52 20.86 53.29
C GLU A 55 -13.89 22.26 53.23
N ASP A 56 -12.70 22.35 52.62
CA ASP A 56 -12.02 23.62 52.36
C ASP A 56 -12.87 24.56 51.51
N LEU A 57 -13.46 24.05 50.43
CA LEU A 57 -14.26 24.86 49.50
C LEU A 57 -15.54 25.41 50.15
N ILE A 58 -16.24 24.63 50.98
CA ILE A 58 -17.46 25.09 51.64
C ILE A 58 -17.17 26.08 52.79
N GLN A 59 -15.94 26.13 53.29
CA GLN A 59 -15.50 27.08 54.31
C GLN A 59 -14.82 28.33 53.72
N ALA A 60 -14.32 28.22 52.48
CA ALA A 60 -13.64 29.30 51.77
C ALA A 60 -14.50 30.56 51.66
N ASP A 61 -13.84 31.71 51.73
CA ASP A 61 -14.48 33.00 51.48
C ASP A 61 -14.58 33.30 49.97
N THR A 62 -15.16 34.45 49.64
CA THR A 62 -15.38 34.83 48.24
C THR A 62 -14.09 34.97 47.45
N GLN A 63 -12.97 35.30 48.10
CA GLN A 63 -11.67 35.51 47.44
C GLN A 63 -10.98 34.19 47.12
N GLU A 64 -11.07 33.20 48.01
CA GLU A 64 -10.40 31.90 47.87
C GLU A 64 -11.28 30.83 47.18
N SER A 65 -12.60 31.04 47.14
CA SER A 65 -13.57 30.07 46.60
C SER A 65 -13.27 29.61 45.16
N ALA A 66 -12.76 30.50 44.31
CA ALA A 66 -12.47 30.19 42.91
C ALA A 66 -11.29 29.23 42.78
N GLU A 67 -10.22 29.47 43.53
CA GLU A 67 -9.03 28.61 43.55
C GLU A 67 -9.36 27.23 44.12
N LYS A 68 -10.08 27.19 45.25
CA LYS A 68 -10.49 25.92 45.88
C LYS A 68 -11.42 25.10 44.98
N LEU A 69 -12.35 25.74 44.27
CA LEU A 69 -13.22 25.06 43.30
C LEU A 69 -12.40 24.47 42.14
N MET A 70 -11.40 25.20 41.65
CA MET A 70 -10.54 24.75 40.57
C MET A 70 -9.63 23.57 41.01
N ASN A 71 -9.11 23.62 42.23
CA ASN A 71 -8.28 22.53 42.77
C ASN A 71 -9.09 21.24 42.93
N LEU A 72 -10.30 21.34 43.50
CA LEU A 72 -11.22 20.21 43.62
C LEU A 72 -11.63 19.67 42.25
N SER A 73 -11.96 20.53 41.29
CA SER A 73 -12.36 20.11 39.95
C SER A 73 -11.22 19.40 39.21
N ASN A 74 -10.00 19.92 39.28
CA ASN A 74 -8.83 19.31 38.65
C ASN A 74 -8.61 17.88 39.17
N LEU A 75 -8.69 17.70 40.49
CA LEU A 75 -8.54 16.38 41.09
C LEU A 75 -9.68 15.43 40.67
N LEU A 76 -10.93 15.92 40.65
CA LEU A 76 -12.08 15.13 40.22
C LEU A 76 -11.95 14.68 38.76
N TYR A 77 -11.66 15.61 37.86
CA TYR A 77 -11.55 15.33 36.44
C TYR A 77 -10.36 14.42 36.12
N ALA A 78 -9.21 14.58 36.80
CA ALA A 78 -8.10 13.66 36.67
C ALA A 78 -8.50 12.22 37.01
N VAL A 79 -9.25 12.01 38.09
CA VAL A 79 -9.74 10.67 38.45
C VAL A 79 -10.78 10.15 37.45
N LEU A 80 -11.73 10.98 37.02
CA LEU A 80 -12.74 10.58 36.03
C LEU A 80 -12.09 10.18 34.69
N TYR A 81 -11.06 10.89 34.23
CA TYR A 81 -10.35 10.52 32.99
C TYR A 81 -9.61 9.19 33.11
N THR A 82 -9.08 8.86 34.28
CA THR A 82 -8.47 7.53 34.52
C THR A 82 -9.49 6.39 34.63
N GLN A 83 -10.78 6.70 34.78
CA GLN A 83 -11.88 5.72 34.81
C GLN A 83 -12.50 5.46 33.43
N GLY A 84 -11.91 6.00 32.35
CA GLY A 84 -12.36 5.71 30.99
C GLY A 84 -12.42 4.21 30.74
N GLU A 85 -13.60 3.69 30.42
CA GLU A 85 -13.75 2.33 29.92
C GLU A 85 -13.29 2.31 28.46
N PHE A 86 -12.20 1.58 28.19
CA PHE A 86 -11.70 1.35 26.84
C PHE A 86 -12.36 0.13 26.18
N THR A 87 -13.33 -0.49 26.86
CA THR A 87 -14.06 -1.67 26.39
C THR A 87 -15.36 -1.23 25.73
N VAL A 88 -15.51 -1.54 24.45
CA VAL A 88 -16.79 -1.43 23.73
C VAL A 88 -17.53 -2.74 23.97
N ASP A 89 -18.68 -2.69 24.65
CA ASP A 89 -19.56 -3.84 24.80
C ASP A 89 -19.96 -4.36 23.40
N GLU A 90 -19.97 -5.69 23.23
CA GLU A 90 -20.31 -6.38 21.97
C GLU A 90 -19.32 -6.23 20.80
N ALA A 91 -18.14 -5.61 21.00
CA ALA A 91 -17.10 -5.66 19.98
C ALA A 91 -16.52 -7.07 19.88
N GLU A 92 -16.72 -7.75 18.76
CA GLU A 92 -15.95 -8.94 18.42
C GLU A 92 -14.47 -8.57 18.42
N VAL A 93 -13.75 -9.00 19.45
CA VAL A 93 -12.29 -8.87 19.51
C VAL A 93 -11.72 -9.87 18.50
N THR A 94 -11.66 -9.46 17.24
CA THR A 94 -10.87 -10.13 16.24
C THR A 94 -9.41 -9.96 16.66
N THR A 95 -8.75 -11.08 16.97
CA THR A 95 -7.31 -11.08 17.21
C THR A 95 -6.63 -10.52 15.97
N GLN A 96 -5.98 -9.37 16.11
CA GLN A 96 -5.18 -8.82 15.02
C GLN A 96 -4.05 -9.79 14.73
N GLN A 97 -4.09 -10.38 13.54
CA GLN A 97 -2.96 -11.14 13.03
C GLN A 97 -2.01 -10.16 12.36
N PRO A 98 -0.76 -10.05 12.82
CA PRO A 98 0.23 -9.23 12.14
C PRO A 98 0.37 -9.71 10.69
N ASN A 99 0.35 -8.77 9.74
CA ASN A 99 0.59 -9.09 8.34
C ASN A 99 2.00 -9.65 8.09
N LEU A 100 2.92 -9.45 9.05
CA LEU A 100 4.29 -9.94 9.07
C LEU A 100 4.67 -10.38 10.48
N ALA A 101 5.45 -11.45 10.59
CA ALA A 101 5.97 -11.88 11.88
C ALA A 101 6.92 -10.81 12.43
N ILE A 102 6.80 -10.46 13.72
CA ILE A 102 7.68 -9.48 14.36
C ILE A 102 9.16 -9.89 14.26
N ALA A 103 9.45 -11.20 14.24
CA ALA A 103 10.79 -11.74 14.06
C ALA A 103 11.40 -11.46 12.68
N GLU A 104 10.57 -11.19 11.66
CA GLU A 104 10.97 -10.86 10.30
C GLU A 104 11.13 -9.34 10.08
N ILE A 105 10.89 -8.54 11.13
CA ILE A 105 10.96 -7.08 11.08
C ILE A 105 12.18 -6.58 11.88
N SER A 106 13.10 -5.91 11.19
CA SER A 106 14.23 -5.22 11.81
C SER A 106 13.97 -3.71 11.91
N THR A 107 14.37 -3.11 13.03
CA THR A 107 14.41 -1.64 13.23
C THR A 107 15.72 -1.21 13.90
N THR A 108 16.80 -1.94 13.59
CA THR A 108 18.10 -1.85 14.30
C THR A 108 18.91 -0.59 13.99
N TYR A 109 18.60 0.12 12.91
CA TYR A 109 19.36 1.30 12.51
C TYR A 109 18.90 2.56 13.24
N SER A 110 19.84 3.49 13.46
CA SER A 110 19.48 4.81 14.00
C SER A 110 18.75 5.66 12.95
N TYR A 111 17.92 6.59 13.40
CA TYR A 111 17.27 7.54 12.49
C TYR A 111 18.29 8.36 11.68
N LEU A 112 19.46 8.68 12.25
CA LEU A 112 20.53 9.39 11.53
C LEU A 112 21.06 8.60 10.32
N GLN A 113 21.04 7.27 10.38
CA GLN A 113 21.43 6.41 9.25
C GLN A 113 20.32 6.30 8.21
N LEU A 114 19.05 6.28 8.64
CA LEU A 114 17.91 6.14 7.74
C LEU A 114 17.48 7.44 7.08
N LYS A 115 17.67 8.59 7.74
CA LYS A 115 17.20 9.89 7.27
C LYS A 115 17.64 10.19 5.83
N PRO A 116 18.93 10.04 5.44
CA PRO A 116 19.35 10.30 4.06
C PRO A 116 18.64 9.40 3.03
N VAL A 117 18.38 8.14 3.40
CA VAL A 117 17.70 7.16 2.54
C VAL A 117 16.23 7.54 2.36
N ILE A 118 15.55 7.89 3.44
CA ILE A 118 14.15 8.32 3.41
C ILE A 118 14.02 9.61 2.60
N GLU A 119 14.94 10.57 2.78
CA GLU A 119 14.98 11.81 1.99
C GLU A 119 15.21 11.51 0.51
N ALA A 120 16.11 10.59 0.15
CA ALA A 120 16.35 10.19 -1.24
C ALA A 120 15.13 9.51 -1.88
N LEU A 121 14.31 8.79 -1.10
CA LEU A 121 13.08 8.16 -1.57
C LEU A 121 11.88 9.12 -1.68
N THR A 122 11.94 10.31 -1.04
CA THR A 122 10.76 11.19 -0.90
C THR A 122 10.94 12.61 -1.44
N ILE A 123 12.17 13.13 -1.45
CA ILE A 123 12.47 14.50 -1.84
C ILE A 123 13.20 14.48 -3.18
N SER A 124 12.81 15.37 -4.09
CA SER A 124 13.47 15.50 -5.39
C SER A 124 14.74 16.36 -5.32
N ASN A 125 15.85 15.76 -4.85
CA ASN A 125 17.20 16.31 -4.95
C ASN A 125 18.07 15.50 -5.95
N SER A 126 19.27 16.00 -6.27
CA SER A 126 20.24 15.31 -7.11
C SER A 126 20.98 14.22 -6.32
N GLY A 127 21.52 13.21 -7.01
CA GLY A 127 22.35 12.16 -6.40
C GLY A 127 21.59 11.07 -5.63
N ARG A 128 20.26 11.04 -5.69
CA ARG A 128 19.40 10.09 -4.94
C ARG A 128 19.74 8.63 -5.20
N LEU A 129 19.95 8.28 -6.47
CA LEU A 129 20.25 6.90 -6.84
C LEU A 129 21.52 6.39 -6.16
N GLU A 130 22.57 7.22 -6.07
CA GLU A 130 23.82 6.85 -5.40
C GLU A 130 23.63 6.67 -3.89
N VAL A 131 22.76 7.48 -3.27
CA VAL A 131 22.37 7.27 -1.86
C VAL A 131 21.64 5.94 -1.67
N LEU A 132 20.77 5.54 -2.61
CA LEU A 132 20.09 4.24 -2.53
C LEU A 132 21.06 3.08 -2.73
N LYS A 133 22.04 3.20 -3.64
CA LYS A 133 23.07 2.18 -3.85
C LYS A 133 23.94 1.98 -2.61
N ASP A 134 24.44 3.07 -2.00
CA ASP A 134 25.20 2.99 -0.73
C ASP A 134 24.35 2.36 0.39
N ALA A 135 23.08 2.77 0.49
CA ALA A 135 22.15 2.21 1.47
C ALA A 135 21.90 0.72 1.28
N PHE A 136 21.84 0.26 0.04
CA PHE A 136 21.68 -1.14 -0.32
C PHE A 136 22.91 -1.96 0.10
N GLU A 137 24.11 -1.50 -0.24
CA GLU A 137 25.37 -2.15 0.16
C GLU A 137 25.51 -2.26 1.69
N ARG A 138 24.98 -1.27 2.41
CA ARG A 138 24.97 -1.23 3.87
C ARG A 138 23.79 -1.95 4.51
N ASN A 139 22.95 -2.64 3.74
CA ASN A 139 21.78 -3.39 4.20
C ASN A 139 20.76 -2.55 4.99
N LEU A 140 20.63 -1.26 4.66
CA LEU A 140 19.69 -0.37 5.36
C LEU A 140 18.23 -0.68 5.03
N PHE A 141 17.96 -1.28 3.86
CA PHE A 141 16.60 -1.67 3.44
C PHE A 141 16.06 -2.91 4.14
N GLN A 142 16.82 -3.53 5.04
CA GLN A 142 16.27 -4.54 5.96
C GLN A 142 15.45 -3.89 7.09
N ASP A 143 15.55 -2.56 7.26
CA ASP A 143 14.75 -1.82 8.22
C ASP A 143 13.32 -1.59 7.70
N SER A 144 12.31 -2.09 8.41
CA SER A 144 10.92 -2.01 7.94
C SER A 144 10.41 -0.58 7.78
N ARG A 145 11.03 0.40 8.45
CA ARG A 145 10.69 1.82 8.31
C ARG A 145 10.97 2.35 6.91
N THR A 146 11.76 1.66 6.08
CA THR A 146 11.99 2.06 4.68
C THR A 146 10.90 1.56 3.72
N PHE A 147 10.11 0.55 4.08
CA PHE A 147 9.23 -0.16 3.15
C PHE A 147 8.15 0.72 2.53
N GLN A 148 7.47 1.54 3.34
CA GLN A 148 6.47 2.49 2.83
C GLN A 148 7.07 3.46 1.81
N TYR A 149 8.32 3.88 2.00
CA TYR A 149 8.99 4.84 1.12
C TYR A 149 9.47 4.18 -0.18
N LEU A 150 9.87 2.90 -0.13
CA LEU A 150 10.16 2.12 -1.34
C LEU A 150 8.90 1.95 -2.19
N ASN A 151 7.76 1.68 -1.55
CA ASN A 151 6.47 1.63 -2.26
C ASN A 151 6.12 2.98 -2.91
N ILE A 152 6.36 4.11 -2.23
CA ILE A 152 6.16 5.45 -2.80
C ILE A 152 7.11 5.68 -4.00
N ALA A 153 8.37 5.27 -3.88
CA ALA A 153 9.40 5.47 -4.90
C ALA A 153 9.13 4.75 -6.23
N LEU A 154 8.25 3.73 -6.26
CA LEU A 154 7.79 3.12 -7.51
C LEU A 154 7.04 4.09 -8.43
N ALA A 155 6.54 5.20 -7.87
CA ALA A 155 5.87 6.29 -8.57
C ALA A 155 6.76 7.53 -8.76
N ASP A 156 8.08 7.41 -8.58
CA ASP A 156 9.00 8.52 -8.79
C ASP A 156 9.05 8.96 -10.26
N LYS A 157 9.36 10.24 -10.48
CA LYS A 157 9.51 10.81 -11.82
C LYS A 157 10.79 10.33 -12.51
N TYR A 158 11.79 9.92 -11.74
CA TYR A 158 13.07 9.45 -12.25
C TYR A 158 13.02 7.93 -12.48
N SER A 159 12.96 7.52 -13.75
CA SER A 159 12.74 6.12 -14.14
C SER A 159 13.83 5.17 -13.64
N GLU A 160 15.10 5.56 -13.73
CA GLU A 160 16.23 4.72 -13.30
C GLU A 160 16.20 4.43 -11.79
N LEU A 161 15.73 5.39 -10.97
CA LEU A 161 15.52 5.13 -9.55
C LEU A 161 14.38 4.14 -9.31
N CYS A 162 13.29 4.28 -10.05
CA CYS A 162 12.18 3.34 -9.94
C CYS A 162 12.60 1.92 -10.36
N GLU A 163 13.34 1.81 -11.46
CA GLU A 163 13.89 0.54 -11.97
C GLU A 163 14.81 -0.09 -10.93
N TYR A 164 15.72 0.68 -10.33
CA TYR A 164 16.59 0.16 -9.27
C TYR A 164 15.81 -0.31 -8.02
N VAL A 165 14.78 0.43 -7.63
CA VAL A 165 13.89 0.04 -6.51
C VAL A 165 13.12 -1.24 -6.84
N GLU A 166 12.57 -1.32 -8.04
CA GLU A 166 11.74 -2.44 -8.52
C GLU A 166 12.55 -3.72 -8.76
N GLU A 167 13.70 -3.62 -9.44
CA GLU A 167 14.45 -4.80 -9.90
C GLU A 167 15.48 -5.28 -8.87
N THR A 168 15.94 -4.40 -7.97
CA THR A 168 17.03 -4.73 -7.03
C THR A 168 16.58 -4.67 -5.59
N ILE A 169 16.08 -3.53 -5.11
CA ILE A 169 15.86 -3.31 -3.68
C ILE A 169 14.68 -4.15 -3.16
N ILE A 170 13.49 -3.99 -3.74
CA ILE A 170 12.28 -4.70 -3.27
C ILE A 170 12.45 -6.22 -3.35
N PRO A 171 12.98 -6.81 -4.44
CA PRO A 171 13.21 -8.24 -4.52
C PRO A 171 14.17 -8.77 -3.43
N SER A 172 15.18 -7.97 -3.02
CA SER A 172 16.10 -8.36 -1.94
C SER A 172 15.45 -8.42 -0.55
N ILE A 173 14.36 -7.66 -0.35
CA ILE A 173 13.58 -7.66 0.89
C ILE A 173 12.62 -8.86 0.89
N GLY A 174 11.95 -9.10 -0.24
CA GLY A 174 11.04 -10.23 -0.42
C GLY A 174 9.63 -10.00 0.14
N LYS A 175 9.03 -11.06 0.68
CA LYS A 175 7.63 -11.10 1.16
C LYS A 175 7.22 -10.00 2.15
N PRO A 176 8.11 -9.43 2.99
CA PRO A 176 7.77 -8.26 3.83
C PRO A 176 7.24 -7.03 3.08
N MET A 177 7.51 -6.91 1.77
CA MET A 177 7.00 -5.80 0.97
C MET A 177 5.53 -5.96 0.53
N LEU A 178 4.96 -7.17 0.60
CA LEU A 178 3.63 -7.48 0.04
C LEU A 178 2.52 -6.55 0.57
N TYR A 179 2.48 -6.32 1.89
CA TYR A 179 1.47 -5.44 2.49
C TYR A 179 1.48 -4.03 1.88
N PHE A 180 2.66 -3.43 1.76
CA PHE A 180 2.82 -2.07 1.23
C PHE A 180 2.50 -2.00 -0.26
N LEU A 181 2.86 -3.04 -1.02
CA LEU A 181 2.54 -3.13 -2.44
C LEU A 181 1.03 -3.22 -2.67
N VAL A 182 0.32 -4.05 -1.89
CA VAL A 182 -1.14 -4.19 -1.94
C VAL A 182 -1.83 -2.90 -1.50
N GLU A 183 -1.40 -2.29 -0.40
CA GLU A 183 -1.97 -1.02 0.09
C GLU A 183 -1.80 0.11 -0.95
N GLY A 184 -0.67 0.14 -1.64
CA GLY A 184 -0.38 1.13 -2.68
C GLY A 184 -1.00 0.82 -4.05
N PHE A 185 -1.54 -0.38 -4.25
CA PHE A 185 -2.05 -0.82 -5.54
C PHE A 185 -3.40 -0.17 -5.84
N LYS A 186 -3.54 0.38 -7.05
CA LYS A 186 -4.79 0.93 -7.57
C LYS A 186 -5.02 0.39 -8.97
N TYR A 187 -6.28 0.11 -9.28
CA TYR A 187 -6.73 -0.29 -10.62
C TYR A 187 -6.74 0.92 -11.56
N GLU A 188 -5.55 1.40 -11.91
CA GLU A 188 -5.33 2.55 -12.79
C GLU A 188 -4.20 2.19 -13.78
N ASP A 189 -4.36 2.57 -15.05
CA ASP A 189 -3.32 2.38 -16.09
C ASP A 189 -2.16 3.37 -15.92
N LYS A 190 -1.37 3.18 -14.88
CA LYS A 190 -0.16 3.94 -14.61
C LYS A 190 1.03 3.03 -14.44
N THR A 191 2.20 3.53 -14.82
CA THR A 191 3.45 2.76 -14.79
C THR A 191 3.76 2.23 -13.40
N GLU A 192 3.53 3.01 -12.34
CA GLU A 192 3.76 2.57 -10.97
C GLU A 192 2.87 1.39 -10.55
N GLN A 193 1.66 1.28 -11.11
CA GLN A 193 0.76 0.16 -10.82
C GLN A 193 1.21 -1.10 -11.56
N VAL A 194 1.69 -0.95 -12.80
CA VAL A 194 2.34 -2.04 -13.54
C VAL A 194 3.53 -2.60 -12.76
N ARG A 195 4.40 -1.73 -12.21
CA ARG A 195 5.52 -2.16 -11.36
C ARG A 195 5.06 -2.92 -10.12
N ARG A 196 4.05 -2.40 -9.42
CA ARG A 196 3.48 -3.09 -8.25
C ARG A 196 2.90 -4.46 -8.61
N LEU A 197 2.18 -4.58 -9.72
CA LEU A 197 1.63 -5.85 -10.18
C LEU A 197 2.75 -6.87 -10.45
N ARG A 198 3.81 -6.45 -11.15
CA ARG A 198 4.98 -7.29 -11.42
C ARG A 198 5.65 -7.77 -10.13
N LEU A 199 5.80 -6.87 -9.15
CA LEU A 199 6.35 -7.20 -7.84
C LEU A 199 5.44 -8.15 -7.04
N LEU A 200 4.11 -7.98 -7.10
CA LEU A 200 3.16 -8.91 -6.47
C LEU A 200 3.28 -10.32 -7.07
N ALA A 201 3.48 -10.42 -8.38
CA ALA A 201 3.74 -11.69 -9.04
C ALA A 201 5.07 -12.30 -8.65
N LEU A 202 6.15 -11.51 -8.67
CA LEU A 202 7.49 -11.94 -8.29
C LEU A 202 7.55 -12.44 -6.84
N LEU A 203 6.82 -11.80 -5.93
CA LEU A 203 6.78 -12.13 -4.50
C LEU A 203 5.73 -13.19 -4.15
N GLU A 204 5.10 -13.82 -5.15
CA GLU A 204 4.11 -14.90 -4.99
C GLU A 204 2.91 -14.48 -4.12
N TYR A 205 2.34 -13.31 -4.36
CA TYR A 205 1.14 -12.86 -3.64
C TYR A 205 0.00 -13.87 -3.80
N SER A 206 -0.57 -14.33 -2.67
CA SER A 206 -1.52 -15.45 -2.67
C SER A 206 -2.83 -15.15 -3.41
N ASP A 207 -3.24 -13.88 -3.45
CA ASP A 207 -4.50 -13.44 -4.06
C ASP A 207 -4.26 -12.75 -5.43
N LEU A 208 -3.11 -13.02 -6.06
CA LEU A 208 -2.74 -12.44 -7.36
C LEU A 208 -3.76 -12.77 -8.45
N GLN A 209 -4.36 -13.96 -8.42
CA GLN A 209 -5.36 -14.35 -9.42
C GLN A 209 -6.59 -13.43 -9.38
N THR A 210 -7.10 -13.11 -8.19
CA THR A 210 -8.25 -12.20 -8.02
C THR A 210 -7.93 -10.80 -8.52
N VAL A 211 -6.70 -10.32 -8.28
CA VAL A 211 -6.22 -9.04 -8.80
C VAL A 211 -6.19 -9.05 -10.34
N ILE A 212 -5.66 -10.11 -10.95
CA ILE A 212 -5.62 -10.27 -12.41
C ILE A 212 -7.03 -10.33 -12.99
N ASP A 213 -7.94 -11.11 -12.39
CA ASP A 213 -9.32 -11.25 -12.86
C ASP A 213 -10.04 -9.89 -12.85
N THR A 214 -9.80 -9.07 -11.82
CA THR A 214 -10.34 -7.70 -11.72
C THR A 214 -9.76 -6.80 -12.81
N ILE A 215 -8.45 -6.85 -13.07
CA ILE A 215 -7.78 -6.09 -14.14
C ILE A 215 -8.37 -6.44 -15.51
N MET A 216 -8.63 -7.72 -15.76
CA MET A 216 -9.23 -8.18 -17.02
C MET A 216 -10.66 -7.67 -17.18
N ALA A 217 -11.45 -7.65 -16.10
CA ALA A 217 -12.83 -7.15 -16.11
C ALA A 217 -12.91 -5.62 -16.35
N GLU A 218 -12.02 -4.84 -15.74
CA GLU A 218 -11.99 -3.38 -15.84
C GLU A 218 -11.41 -2.85 -17.16
N SER A 219 -10.81 -3.73 -17.99
CA SER A 219 -10.24 -3.39 -19.30
C SER A 219 -9.15 -2.31 -19.25
N LEU A 220 -8.22 -2.45 -18.29
CA LEU A 220 -7.08 -1.55 -18.07
C LEU A 220 -5.87 -1.99 -18.92
N PRO A 221 -5.58 -1.40 -20.10
CA PRO A 221 -4.72 -2.03 -21.09
C PRO A 221 -3.25 -2.17 -20.68
N ALA A 222 -2.71 -1.27 -19.86
CA ALA A 222 -1.32 -1.35 -19.40
C ALA A 222 -1.18 -2.46 -18.36
N LEU A 223 -2.13 -2.55 -17.44
CA LEU A 223 -2.18 -3.62 -16.44
C LEU A 223 -2.52 -4.98 -17.07
N GLN A 224 -3.41 -5.02 -18.06
CA GLN A 224 -3.73 -6.23 -18.82
C GLN A 224 -2.49 -6.76 -19.55
N ALA A 225 -1.71 -5.88 -20.20
CA ALA A 225 -0.47 -6.27 -20.87
C ALA A 225 0.53 -6.94 -19.90
N GLU A 226 0.69 -6.37 -18.70
CA GLU A 226 1.53 -6.95 -17.67
C GLU A 226 0.96 -8.26 -17.11
N ALA A 227 -0.35 -8.32 -16.84
CA ALA A 227 -1.02 -9.54 -16.40
C ALA A 227 -0.86 -10.68 -17.40
N ILE A 228 -0.97 -10.42 -18.70
CA ILE A 228 -0.74 -11.42 -19.77
C ILE A 228 0.71 -11.94 -19.71
N THR A 229 1.67 -11.05 -19.49
CA THR A 229 3.08 -11.42 -19.34
C THR A 229 3.27 -12.35 -18.14
N ILE A 230 2.65 -12.03 -16.99
CA ILE A 230 2.68 -12.87 -15.79
C ILE A 230 2.03 -14.24 -16.05
N LEU A 231 0.86 -14.27 -16.69
CA LEU A 231 0.13 -15.51 -16.99
C LEU A 231 0.87 -16.42 -17.98
N SER A 232 1.74 -15.85 -18.84
CA SER A 232 2.49 -16.60 -19.85
C SER A 232 3.50 -17.60 -19.26
N ALA A 233 3.81 -17.50 -17.97
CA ALA A 233 4.65 -18.44 -17.26
C ALA A 233 4.01 -19.83 -17.07
N ASP A 234 2.67 -19.94 -17.19
CA ASP A 234 1.93 -21.19 -16.99
C ASP A 234 1.00 -21.47 -18.19
N ALA A 235 1.26 -22.60 -18.87
CA ALA A 235 0.50 -23.02 -20.04
C ALA A 235 -1.00 -23.21 -19.78
N LYS A 236 -1.45 -23.36 -18.52
CA LYS A 236 -2.88 -23.43 -18.20
C LYS A 236 -3.67 -22.18 -18.65
N HIS A 237 -3.00 -21.04 -18.78
CA HIS A 237 -3.62 -19.78 -19.20
C HIS A 237 -3.60 -19.55 -20.72
N GLU A 238 -3.00 -20.46 -21.48
CA GLU A 238 -2.91 -20.36 -22.94
C GLU A 238 -4.27 -20.10 -23.64
N PRO A 239 -5.38 -20.79 -23.30
CA PRO A 239 -6.66 -20.53 -23.96
C PRO A 239 -7.16 -19.09 -23.77
N LEU A 240 -6.95 -18.52 -22.58
CA LEU A 240 -7.28 -17.13 -22.29
C LEU A 240 -6.40 -16.19 -23.12
N ILE A 241 -5.09 -16.41 -23.15
CA ILE A 241 -4.13 -15.60 -23.91
C ILE A 241 -4.46 -15.62 -25.42
N ILE A 242 -4.76 -16.79 -25.98
CA ILE A 242 -5.17 -16.94 -27.39
C ILE A 242 -6.44 -16.14 -27.70
N SER A 243 -7.42 -16.12 -26.78
CA SER A 243 -8.68 -15.40 -26.96
C SER A 243 -8.47 -13.88 -27.08
N LEU A 244 -7.41 -13.35 -26.48
CA LEU A 244 -7.06 -11.92 -26.46
C LEU A 244 -6.23 -11.49 -27.70
N ALA A 245 -5.86 -12.41 -28.60
CA ALA A 245 -5.02 -12.10 -29.76
C ALA A 245 -5.65 -11.11 -30.77
N GLU A 246 -6.98 -10.96 -30.71
CA GLU A 246 -7.77 -10.04 -31.55
C GLU A 246 -8.35 -8.88 -30.73
N ASP A 247 -7.83 -8.60 -29.53
CA ASP A 247 -8.27 -7.50 -28.68
C ASP A 247 -8.20 -6.15 -29.41
N LYS A 248 -9.05 -5.18 -29.05
CA LYS A 248 -9.12 -3.86 -29.69
C LYS A 248 -7.88 -3.01 -29.38
N ASN A 249 -7.29 -3.18 -28.21
CA ASN A 249 -6.14 -2.41 -27.76
C ASN A 249 -4.82 -2.97 -28.31
N LYS A 250 -3.97 -2.08 -28.85
CA LYS A 250 -2.67 -2.45 -29.41
C LYS A 250 -1.70 -3.01 -28.36
N LEU A 251 -1.69 -2.45 -27.15
CA LEU A 251 -0.79 -2.88 -26.07
C LEU A 251 -1.10 -4.30 -25.62
N VAL A 252 -2.38 -4.61 -25.46
CA VAL A 252 -2.87 -5.96 -25.12
C VAL A 252 -2.45 -6.95 -26.22
N ARG A 253 -2.70 -6.63 -27.49
CA ARG A 253 -2.26 -7.51 -28.61
C ARG A 253 -0.75 -7.73 -28.63
N GLU A 254 0.05 -6.69 -28.39
CA GLU A 254 1.51 -6.83 -28.33
C GLU A 254 1.94 -7.80 -27.22
N ALA A 255 1.38 -7.64 -26.02
CA ALA A 255 1.64 -8.53 -24.89
C ALA A 255 1.19 -9.97 -25.18
N VAL A 256 0.02 -10.18 -25.79
CA VAL A 256 -0.44 -11.51 -26.21
C VAL A 256 0.55 -12.16 -27.16
N TYR A 257 1.01 -11.45 -28.19
CA TYR A 257 1.92 -12.05 -29.15
C TYR A 257 3.26 -12.44 -28.50
N GLN A 258 3.79 -11.60 -27.61
CA GLN A 258 4.99 -11.95 -26.84
C GLN A 258 4.75 -13.15 -25.92
N ALA A 259 3.63 -13.18 -25.19
CA ALA A 259 3.25 -14.29 -24.33
C ALA A 259 3.12 -15.62 -25.09
N LEU A 260 2.49 -15.63 -26.27
CA LEU A 260 2.39 -16.82 -27.12
C LEU A 260 3.78 -17.28 -27.62
N ALA A 261 4.68 -16.34 -27.91
CA ALA A 261 6.04 -16.66 -28.31
C ALA A 261 6.87 -17.26 -27.16
N VAL A 262 6.62 -16.81 -25.93
CA VAL A 262 7.23 -17.37 -24.70
C VAL A 262 6.68 -18.76 -24.38
N LEU A 263 5.35 -18.95 -24.46
CA LEU A 263 4.70 -20.25 -24.26
C LEU A 263 5.22 -21.31 -25.25
N ASN A 264 5.45 -20.91 -26.51
CA ASN A 264 6.09 -21.72 -27.55
C ASN A 264 5.47 -23.12 -27.75
N THR A 265 4.18 -23.27 -27.44
CA THR A 265 3.41 -24.49 -27.71
C THR A 265 2.97 -24.51 -29.18
N GLN A 266 2.52 -25.68 -29.64
CA GLN A 266 2.00 -25.81 -31.00
C GLN A 266 0.83 -24.86 -31.28
N SER A 267 -0.14 -24.76 -30.36
CA SER A 267 -1.32 -23.91 -30.55
C SER A 267 -0.98 -22.42 -30.53
N SER A 268 -0.08 -22.01 -29.63
CA SER A 268 0.43 -20.63 -29.59
C SER A 268 1.14 -20.23 -30.88
N LEU A 269 2.01 -21.11 -31.40
CA LEU A 269 2.73 -20.91 -32.65
C LEU A 269 1.79 -20.89 -33.87
N GLU A 270 0.79 -21.78 -33.92
CA GLU A 270 -0.26 -21.76 -34.95
C GLU A 270 -1.02 -20.44 -34.95
N LYS A 271 -1.40 -19.93 -33.77
CA LYS A 271 -2.08 -18.64 -33.67
C LYS A 271 -1.19 -17.49 -34.15
N LEU A 272 0.10 -17.48 -33.82
CA LEU A 272 1.05 -16.49 -34.31
C LEU A 272 1.22 -16.56 -35.84
N LYS A 273 1.26 -17.77 -36.42
CA LYS A 273 1.28 -17.98 -37.87
C LYS A 273 0.03 -17.38 -38.52
N ASP A 274 -1.15 -17.67 -37.98
CA ASP A 274 -2.41 -17.15 -38.50
C ASP A 274 -2.45 -15.61 -38.48
N VAL A 275 -2.01 -15.02 -37.36
CA VAL A 275 -1.91 -13.56 -37.23
C VAL A 275 -0.92 -13.00 -38.25
N TYR A 276 0.24 -13.63 -38.44
CA TYR A 276 1.23 -13.23 -39.44
C TYR A 276 0.65 -13.26 -40.86
N VAL A 277 0.05 -14.38 -41.28
CA VAL A 277 -0.51 -14.56 -42.62
C VAL A 277 -1.66 -13.58 -42.89
N LYS A 278 -2.56 -13.37 -41.93
CA LYS A 278 -3.66 -12.39 -42.06
C LYS A 278 -3.14 -10.96 -42.23
N ASN A 279 -2.05 -10.61 -41.54
CA ASN A 279 -1.48 -9.25 -41.53
C ASN A 279 -0.34 -9.06 -42.56
N ALA A 280 0.05 -10.09 -43.31
CA ALA A 280 1.03 -9.98 -44.39
C ALA A 280 0.57 -9.00 -45.49
N LYS A 281 -0.74 -8.87 -45.70
CA LYS A 281 -1.35 -7.91 -46.63
C LYS A 281 -1.70 -6.57 -45.97
N ASN A 282 -2.05 -6.58 -44.68
CA ASN A 282 -2.46 -5.41 -43.91
C ASN A 282 -1.49 -5.18 -42.75
N LYS A 283 -0.55 -4.24 -42.91
CA LYS A 283 0.66 -4.08 -42.07
C LYS A 283 0.41 -3.74 -40.60
N THR A 284 -0.84 -3.63 -40.16
CA THR A 284 -1.26 -3.11 -38.85
C THR A 284 -0.61 -3.82 -37.66
N ASN A 285 -0.53 -5.16 -37.68
CA ASN A 285 0.06 -5.94 -36.58
C ASN A 285 1.37 -6.66 -36.97
N LEU A 286 1.84 -6.49 -38.21
CA LEU A 286 2.96 -7.25 -38.75
C LEU A 286 4.25 -7.04 -37.95
N GLN A 287 4.52 -5.80 -37.52
CA GLN A 287 5.69 -5.49 -36.69
C GLN A 287 5.64 -6.18 -35.32
N LEU A 288 4.46 -6.23 -34.69
CA LEU A 288 4.27 -6.80 -33.35
C LEU A 288 4.49 -8.32 -33.38
N VAL A 289 3.86 -9.01 -34.33
CA VAL A 289 4.01 -10.46 -34.48
C VAL A 289 5.43 -10.84 -34.92
N THR A 290 6.10 -10.03 -35.76
CA THR A 290 7.49 -10.29 -36.16
C THR A 290 8.44 -10.14 -34.98
N LYS A 291 8.24 -9.11 -34.14
CA LYS A 291 9.00 -8.93 -32.89
C LYS A 291 8.83 -10.14 -31.97
N ALA A 292 7.60 -10.61 -31.76
CA ALA A 292 7.34 -11.79 -30.96
C ALA A 292 7.97 -13.07 -31.54
N LEU A 293 7.87 -13.29 -32.86
CA LEU A 293 8.48 -14.45 -33.51
C LEU A 293 10.02 -14.41 -33.45
N SER A 294 10.63 -13.23 -33.39
CA SER A 294 12.09 -13.09 -33.25
C SER A 294 12.62 -13.61 -31.91
N THR A 295 11.77 -13.72 -30.88
CA THR A 295 12.14 -14.24 -29.55
C THR A 295 11.79 -15.72 -29.36
N SER A 296 11.05 -16.33 -30.29
CA SER A 296 10.66 -17.75 -30.25
C SER A 296 11.75 -18.65 -30.84
N SER A 297 11.86 -19.88 -30.31
CA SER A 297 12.73 -20.92 -30.90
C SER A 297 12.17 -21.35 -32.26
N MET A 298 13.03 -21.51 -33.29
CA MET A 298 12.65 -21.74 -34.70
C MET A 298 11.30 -22.45 -34.88
N PRO A 299 10.21 -21.71 -35.17
CA PRO A 299 8.89 -22.29 -35.29
C PRO A 299 8.82 -23.30 -36.43
N PHE A 300 7.93 -24.30 -36.33
CA PHE A 300 7.76 -25.33 -37.36
C PHE A 300 7.44 -24.76 -38.76
N PHE A 301 6.91 -23.54 -38.83
CA PHE A 301 6.56 -22.82 -40.05
C PHE A 301 7.63 -21.80 -40.49
N PHE A 302 8.81 -21.80 -39.87
CA PHE A 302 9.89 -20.86 -40.19
C PHE A 302 10.30 -20.91 -41.67
N ALA A 303 10.38 -22.11 -42.26
CA ALA A 303 10.70 -22.28 -43.67
C ALA A 303 9.68 -21.57 -44.58
N GLU A 304 8.38 -21.72 -44.30
CA GLU A 304 7.32 -21.06 -45.07
C GLU A 304 7.39 -19.53 -44.98
N VAL A 305 7.75 -19.00 -43.81
CA VAL A 305 7.95 -17.55 -43.61
C VAL A 305 9.20 -17.06 -44.34
N MET A 306 10.28 -17.83 -44.29
CA MET A 306 11.53 -17.50 -44.99
C MET A 306 11.33 -17.47 -46.51
N ASP A 307 10.60 -18.44 -47.07
CA ASP A 307 10.29 -18.48 -48.50
C ASP A 307 9.54 -17.21 -48.96
N GLN A 308 8.63 -16.69 -48.15
CA GLN A 308 7.93 -15.44 -48.44
C GLN A 308 8.86 -14.23 -48.42
N VAL A 309 9.80 -14.17 -47.46
CA VAL A 309 10.80 -13.10 -47.38
C VAL A 309 11.74 -13.15 -48.58
N VAL A 310 12.21 -14.35 -48.95
CA VAL A 310 13.06 -14.57 -50.12
C VAL A 310 12.33 -14.12 -51.39
N GLY A 311 11.08 -14.54 -51.60
CA GLY A 311 10.29 -14.12 -52.76
C GLY A 311 10.06 -12.60 -52.84
N ALA A 312 9.85 -11.94 -51.70
CA ALA A 312 9.74 -10.48 -51.64
C ALA A 312 11.08 -9.80 -52.00
N PHE A 313 12.20 -10.36 -51.56
CA PHE A 313 13.54 -9.85 -51.87
C PHE A 313 13.91 -10.06 -53.34
N GLU A 314 13.57 -11.21 -53.93
CA GLU A 314 13.74 -11.46 -55.36
C GLU A 314 12.95 -10.47 -56.22
N THR A 315 11.73 -10.12 -55.78
CA THR A 315 10.90 -9.09 -56.42
C THR A 315 11.59 -7.72 -56.40
N LEU A 316 12.21 -7.35 -55.27
CA LEU A 316 12.99 -6.11 -55.14
C LEU A 316 14.23 -6.11 -56.05
N ILE A 317 14.96 -7.23 -56.13
CA ILE A 317 16.10 -7.39 -57.04
C ILE A 317 15.66 -7.23 -58.50
N ALA A 318 14.54 -7.84 -58.89
CA ALA A 318 14.00 -7.71 -60.24
C ALA A 318 13.62 -6.25 -60.58
N LEU A 319 13.02 -5.53 -59.63
CA LEU A 319 12.71 -4.09 -59.76
C LEU A 319 13.98 -3.24 -59.93
N ALA A 320 15.03 -3.48 -59.15
CA ALA A 320 16.32 -2.78 -59.28
C ALA A 320 16.95 -3.02 -60.66
N ARG A 321 17.01 -4.27 -61.12
CA ARG A 321 17.54 -4.64 -62.45
C ARG A 321 16.75 -4.03 -63.61
N SER A 322 15.46 -3.74 -63.41
CA SER A 322 14.62 -3.10 -64.43
C SER A 322 14.85 -1.59 -64.54
N ARG A 323 15.33 -0.94 -63.46
CA ARG A 323 15.70 0.49 -63.45
C ARG A 323 17.04 0.78 -64.12
N ASP A 324 18.02 -0.12 -64.00
CA ASP A 324 19.34 0.01 -64.67
C ASP A 324 19.29 -0.23 -66.20
N ARG A 325 18.13 -0.62 -66.74
CA ARG A 325 17.90 -0.85 -68.18
C ARG A 325 17.11 0.27 -68.87
N ARG A 326 16.91 1.42 -68.20
CA ARG A 326 16.37 2.65 -68.78
C ARG A 326 17.41 3.76 -68.72
#